data_AF-A0A0F9ZLF5-F1
#
_entry.id   AF-A0A0F9ZLF5-F1
#
_cell.length_a   1.000
_cell.length_b   1.000
_cell.length_c   1.000
_cell.angle_alpha   90.00
_cell.angle_beta   90.00
_cell.angle_gamma   90.00
#
_symmetry.space_group_name_H-M   'P 1'
#
loop_
_entity.id
_entity.type
_entity.pdbx_description
1 polymer ?
#
loop_
_entity_poly.entity_id
_entity_poly.type
_entity_poly.pdbx_seq_one_letter_code
_entity_poly.pdbx_strand_id
1 'polypeptide(L)' 'MKFFAKSNFLTTLSDLFVNLSAGWFGAILILPSFWQSSNIDTNAILILLNVLYGTLAFFISWLFKDINYGN' A
#
# COMPACT_ATOMS: atom_id res chain seq x y z
N MET A 1 18.19 2.90 20.01
CA MET A 1 17.06 2.26 19.32
C MET A 1 15.96 1.97 20.33
N LYS A 2 14.92 2.80 20.41
CA LYS A 2 13.70 2.47 21.16
C LYS A 2 12.76 1.72 20.22
N PHE A 3 13.09 0.47 19.91
CA PHE A 3 12.10 -0.49 19.40
C PHE A 3 11.35 -1.02 20.62
N PHE A 4 10.02 -1.17 20.52
CA PHE A 4 9.07 -1.52 21.59
C PHE A 4 8.54 -0.34 22.43
N ALA A 5 7.95 0.66 21.77
CA ALA A 5 6.93 1.47 22.39
C ALA A 5 5.56 0.79 22.18
N LYS A 6 4.93 0.33 23.26
CA LYS A 6 3.50 0.00 23.43
C LYS A 6 2.70 -0.07 22.12
N SER A 7 2.63 -1.26 21.50
CA SER A 7 1.87 -1.43 20.25
C SER A 7 0.37 -1.34 20.54
N ASN A 8 -0.22 -0.18 20.29
CA ASN A 8 -1.66 -0.07 20.20
C ASN A 8 -2.12 -0.83 18.94
N PHE A 9 -3.28 -1.48 19.01
CA PHE A 9 -3.85 -2.23 17.88
C PHE A 9 -3.88 -1.41 16.58
N LEU A 10 -4.19 -0.11 16.68
CA LEU A 10 -4.18 0.83 15.56
C LEU A 10 -2.79 1.04 14.94
N THR A 11 -1.71 1.01 15.74
CA THR A 11 -0.34 1.11 15.23
C THR A 11 0.01 -0.11 14.39
N THR A 12 -0.28 -1.31 14.89
CA THR A 12 -0.05 -2.55 14.13
C THR A 12 -0.87 -2.56 12.85
N LEU A 13 -2.12 -2.12 12.90
CA LEU A 13 -2.98 -2.05 11.73
C LEU A 13 -2.43 -1.04 10.71
N SER A 14 -2.02 0.16 11.15
CA SER A 14 -1.33 1.14 10.30
C SER A 14 -0.11 0.52 9.60
N ASP A 15 0.77 -0.14 10.33
CA ASP A 15 1.99 -0.73 9.76
C ASP A 15 1.70 -1.83 8.74
N LEU A 16 0.64 -2.62 8.96
CA LEU A 16 0.14 -3.59 7.97
C LEU A 16 -0.33 -2.89 6.69
N PHE A 17 -1.07 -1.79 6.81
CA PHE A 17 -1.54 -1.01 5.66
C PHE A 17 -0.38 -0.30 4.91
N VAL A 18 0.67 0.14 5.60
CA VAL A 18 1.91 0.63 4.94
C VAL A 18 2.53 -0.49 4.11
N ASN A 19 2.71 -1.68 4.69
CA ASN A 19 3.29 -2.82 3.98
C ASN A 19 2.44 -3.26 2.79
N LEU A 20 1.11 -3.26 2.95
CA LEU A 20 0.18 -3.56 1.87
C LEU A 20 0.31 -2.53 0.74
N SER A 21 0.36 -1.23 1.07
CA SER A 21 0.57 -0.15 0.10
C SER A 21 1.87 -0.33 -0.68
N ALA A 22 2.97 -0.63 0.02
CA ALA A 22 4.26 -0.90 -0.61
C ALA A 22 4.20 -2.11 -1.56
N GLY A 23 3.42 -3.16 -1.21
CA GLY A 23 3.18 -4.30 -2.09
C GLY A 23 2.49 -3.94 -3.40
N TRP A 24 1.43 -3.13 -3.34
CA TRP A 24 0.72 -2.64 -4.54
C TRP A 24 1.61 -1.74 -5.40
N PHE A 25 2.39 -0.83 -4.79
CA PHE A 25 3.33 0.01 -5.55
C PHE A 25 4.49 -0.79 -6.15
N GLY A 26 5.00 -1.80 -5.44
CA GLY A 26 5.99 -2.73 -5.97
C GLY A 26 5.46 -3.53 -7.16
N ALA A 27 4.21 -3.98 -7.11
CA ALA A 27 3.58 -4.69 -8.21
C ALA A 27 3.54 -3.85 -9.51
N ILE A 28 3.38 -2.53 -9.43
CA ILE A 28 3.44 -1.64 -10.61
C ILE A 28 4.80 -1.69 -11.31
N LEU A 29 5.90 -1.83 -10.56
CA LEU A 29 7.24 -1.91 -11.14
C LEU A 29 7.53 -3.29 -11.73
N ILE A 30 6.94 -4.32 -11.14
CA ILE A 30 7.19 -5.72 -11.50
C ILE A 30 6.31 -6.15 -12.69
N LEU A 31 5.02 -5.79 -12.68
CA LEU A 31 4.02 -6.21 -13.68
C LEU A 31 4.45 -5.95 -15.14
N PRO A 32 5.01 -4.79 -15.51
CA PRO A 32 5.47 -4.53 -16.87
C PRO A 32 6.52 -5.52 -17.37
N SER A 33 7.34 -6.06 -16.47
CA SER A 33 8.40 -7.03 -16.82
C SER A 33 7.83 -8.38 -17.26
N PHE A 34 6.57 -8.67 -16.92
CA PHE A 34 5.87 -9.91 -17.27
C PHE A 34 4.91 -9.73 -18.46
N TRP A 35 4.87 -8.56 -19.09
CA TRP A 35 4.00 -8.30 -20.24
C TRP A 35 4.56 -8.97 -21.52
N GLN A 36 4.14 -10.21 -21.77
CA GLN A 36 4.28 -10.83 -23.08
C GLN A 36 3.16 -10.34 -24.01
N SER A 37 3.41 -9.23 -24.73
CA SER A 37 2.69 -8.78 -25.95
C SER A 37 1.14 -8.75 -25.96
N SER A 38 0.47 -9.00 -24.83
CA SER A 38 -0.97 -9.12 -24.76
C SER A 38 -1.60 -7.80 -24.28
N ASN A 39 -2.70 -7.42 -24.94
CA ASN A 39 -3.65 -6.34 -24.64
C ASN A 39 -3.14 -5.23 -23.70
N ILE A 40 -2.52 -4.20 -24.30
CA ILE A 40 -2.05 -2.98 -23.65
C ILE A 40 -3.12 -2.36 -22.74
N ASP A 41 -4.39 -2.38 -23.17
CA ASP A 41 -5.51 -1.81 -22.42
C ASP A 41 -5.75 -2.55 -21.09
N THR A 42 -5.71 -3.88 -21.10
CA THR A 42 -5.88 -4.70 -19.87
C THR A 42 -4.74 -4.44 -18.90
N ASN A 43 -3.52 -4.34 -19.42
CA ASN A 43 -2.32 -4.08 -18.64
C ASN A 43 -2.30 -2.69 -18.01
N ALA A 44 -2.77 -1.67 -18.74
CA ALA A 44 -2.92 -0.31 -18.22
C ALA A 44 -3.96 -0.24 -17.10
N ILE A 45 -5.10 -0.94 -17.24
CA ILE A 45 -6.13 -1.03 -16.19
C ILE A 45 -5.54 -1.70 -14.93
N LEU A 46 -4.76 -2.77 -15.08
CA LEU A 46 -4.12 -3.43 -13.94
C LEU A 46 -3.18 -2.48 -13.20
N ILE A 47 -2.35 -1.70 -13.89
CA ILE A 47 -1.50 -0.69 -13.24
C ILE A 47 -2.35 0.34 -12.50
N LEU A 48 -3.41 0.86 -13.14
CA LEU A 48 -4.29 1.84 -12.51
C LEU A 48 -4.91 1.31 -11.22
N LEU A 49 -5.37 0.06 -11.22
CA LEU A 49 -5.91 -0.60 -10.02
C LEU A 49 -4.84 -0.74 -8.93
N ASN A 50 -3.60 -1.12 -9.28
CA ASN A 50 -2.52 -1.19 -8.29
C ASN A 50 -2.21 0.19 -7.70
N VAL A 51 -2.21 1.27 -8.50
CA VAL A 51 -2.04 2.64 -8.00
C VAL A 51 -3.18 3.02 -7.04
N LEU A 52 -4.43 2.76 -7.43
CA LEU A 52 -5.61 3.09 -6.63
C LEU A 52 -5.59 2.35 -5.29
N TYR A 53 -5.41 1.04 -5.29
CA TYR A 53 -5.37 0.25 -4.06
C TYR A 53 -4.14 0.54 -3.20
N GLY A 54 -2.98 0.79 -3.81
CA GLY A 54 -1.77 1.23 -3.09
C GLY A 54 -1.99 2.57 -2.39
N THR A 55 -2.62 3.53 -3.06
CA THR A 55 -2.95 4.85 -2.50
C THR A 55 -4.02 4.76 -1.43
N LEU A 56 -5.07 3.96 -1.63
CA LEU A 56 -6.10 3.72 -0.62
C LEU A 56 -5.52 3.07 0.64
N ALA A 57 -4.68 2.04 0.48
CA ALA A 57 -4.02 1.40 1.60
C ALA A 57 -3.11 2.38 2.37
N PHE A 58 -2.38 3.23 1.65
CA PHE A 58 -1.58 4.30 2.26
C PHE A 58 -2.43 5.28 3.05
N PHE A 59 -3.54 5.74 2.47
CA PHE A 59 -4.46 6.67 3.11
C PHE A 59 -5.08 6.09 4.39
N ILE A 60 -5.48 4.81 4.36
CA ILE A 60 -6.00 4.11 5.55
C ILE A 60 -4.93 4.00 6.65
N SER A 61 -3.68 3.69 6.28
CA SER A 61 -2.58 3.72 7.25
C SER A 61 -2.41 5.10 7.88
N TRP A 62 -2.41 6.15 7.06
CA TRP A 62 -2.29 7.52 7.54
C TRP A 62 -3.43 7.88 8.50
N LEU A 63 -4.66 7.51 8.17
CA LEU A 63 -5.84 7.72 9.04
C LEU A 63 -5.70 7.01 10.39
N PHE A 64 -5.28 5.75 10.41
CA PHE A 64 -5.07 5.02 11.68
C PHE A 64 -3.94 5.60 12.51
N LYS A 65 -2.92 6.11 11.84
CA LYS A 65 -1.82 6.81 12.49
C LYS A 65 -2.32 8.09 13.15
N ASP A 66 -3.06 8.91 12.41
CA ASP A 66 -3.63 10.17 12.88
C ASP A 66 -4.55 9.99 14.11
N ILE A 67 -5.51 9.06 14.02
CA ILE A 67 -6.41 8.69 15.13
C ILE A 67 -5.61 8.27 16.38
N ASN A 68 -4.52 7.53 16.21
CA ASN A 68 -3.73 7.04 17.33
C ASN A 68 -2.80 8.10 17.96
N TYR A 69 -2.45 9.17 17.23
CA TYR A 69 -1.66 10.29 17.76
C TYR A 69 -2.52 11.45 18.29
N GLY A 70 -3.84 11.43 18.07
CA GLY A 70 -4.79 12.35 18.71
C GLY A 70 -4.68 13.79 18.21
N ASN A 71 -4.43 13.97 16.91
CA ASN A 71 -4.60 15.26 16.23
C ASN A 71 -6.03 15.42 15.72
#